data_AF-A0A349Q1H0-F1
#
_entry.id   AF-A0A349Q1H0-F1
#
_cell.length_a   1.000
_cell.length_b   1.000
_cell.length_c   1.000
_cell.angle_alpha   90.00
_cell.angle_beta   90.00
_cell.angle_gamma   90.00
#
_symmetry.space_group_name_H-M   'P 1'
#
loop_
_entity.id
_entity.type
_entity.pdbx_description
1 polymer ?
#
loop_
_entity_poly.entity_id
_entity_poly.type
_entity_poly.pdbx_seq_one_letter_code
_entity_poly.pdbx_strand_id
1 'polypeptide(L)'
;MIISANSEPSRKDFDILINSTLTELNVHANNSSKKIATLIGRNLEPYVRDVMAELAVGTAFENTIELIGGQKFPDIIANKYYGIEVKTTTQNHWKTTGNSVLESTRVEDVERIFMLFAKLASPIEFRCRPYEEVLSEVVVTHSPRYLIDMNLKQGDTIFDKIKIPYNTLRKKENPIRPIVDYYKSKLKSGQELWWMDNSEIGGTTLQFWSSLDLQKKKNLVNRGMILFPEIFGKSNDKFSRIAFWLVSVEKTVHPNVRDDFSAGGKSDFILGVKVYKNVPQIFLKLFKNLPLIIGTIMQTSAIELSEYWGIKTTEKKKVFEWIELVSQHSKGISDAKHLNIKQIIAEIIASK
;
A
#
# COMPACT_ATOMS: atom_id res chain seq x y z
N MET A 1 -6.05 47.52 -13.41
CA MET A 1 -5.46 46.18 -13.61
C MET A 1 -5.90 45.72 -14.98
N ILE A 2 -4.96 45.55 -15.91
CA ILE A 2 -5.28 45.27 -17.32
C ILE A 2 -5.84 43.85 -17.38
N ILE A 3 -7.15 43.75 -17.63
CA ILE A 3 -7.81 42.50 -17.99
C ILE A 3 -7.36 42.19 -19.41
N SER A 4 -6.43 41.25 -19.57
CA SER A 4 -6.05 40.73 -20.88
C SER A 4 -7.26 40.00 -21.47
N ALA A 5 -7.83 40.57 -22.53
CA ALA A 5 -9.01 40.08 -23.21
C ALA A 5 -8.60 39.33 -24.49
N ASN A 6 -8.73 37.99 -24.46
CA ASN A 6 -8.71 37.02 -25.57
C ASN A 6 -7.46 36.95 -26.49
N SER A 7 -6.92 35.79 -26.85
CA SER A 7 -7.37 34.40 -26.68
C SER A 7 -6.17 33.45 -26.66
N GLU A 8 -5.99 32.73 -25.56
CA GLU A 8 -5.34 31.42 -25.58
C GLU A 8 -6.03 30.54 -26.64
N PRO A 9 -5.32 29.65 -27.35
CA PRO A 9 -5.93 28.83 -28.38
C PRO A 9 -7.12 28.07 -27.80
N SER A 10 -8.20 27.92 -28.58
CA SER A 10 -9.44 27.44 -28.02
C SER A 10 -9.32 25.97 -27.60
N ARG A 11 -10.10 25.57 -26.59
CA ARG A 11 -10.18 24.16 -26.17
C ARG A 11 -10.49 23.23 -27.35
N LYS A 12 -11.31 23.70 -28.31
CA LYS A 12 -11.65 22.94 -29.52
C LYS A 12 -10.42 22.69 -30.40
N ASP A 13 -9.59 23.71 -30.61
CA ASP A 13 -8.37 23.58 -31.43
C ASP A 13 -7.38 22.63 -30.76
N PHE A 14 -7.26 22.70 -29.43
CA PHE A 14 -6.42 21.77 -28.68
C PHE A 14 -6.94 20.33 -28.72
N ASP A 15 -8.26 20.13 -28.60
CA ASP A 15 -8.87 18.81 -28.72
C ASP A 15 -8.63 18.21 -30.11
N ILE A 16 -8.64 19.03 -31.18
CA ILE A 16 -8.28 18.59 -32.54
C ILE A 16 -6.82 18.10 -32.59
N LEU A 17 -5.88 18.86 -32.02
CA LEU A 17 -4.47 18.49 -31.98
C LEU A 17 -4.25 17.18 -31.19
N ILE A 18 -4.88 17.05 -30.01
CA ILE A 18 -4.79 15.85 -29.17
C ILE A 18 -5.39 14.63 -29.86
N ASN A 19 -6.56 14.77 -30.50
CA ASN A 19 -7.20 13.65 -31.21
C ASN A 19 -6.37 13.20 -32.43
N SER A 20 -5.78 14.15 -33.15
CA SER A 20 -4.89 13.86 -34.27
C SER A 20 -3.62 13.15 -33.79
N THR A 21 -3.02 13.65 -32.70
CA THR A 21 -1.85 13.04 -32.06
C THR A 21 -2.16 11.61 -31.59
N LEU A 22 -3.31 11.41 -30.94
CA LEU A 22 -3.73 10.10 -30.45
C LEU A 22 -3.97 9.10 -31.58
N THR A 23 -4.56 9.56 -32.68
CA THR A 23 -4.78 8.75 -33.89
C THR A 23 -3.43 8.31 -34.46
N GLU A 24 -2.51 9.25 -34.65
CA GLU A 24 -1.18 8.97 -35.21
C GLU A 24 -0.36 8.04 -34.32
N LEU A 25 -0.37 8.25 -33.01
CA LEU A 25 0.31 7.36 -32.05
C LEU A 25 -0.24 5.93 -32.08
N ASN A 26 -1.55 5.75 -32.23
CA ASN A 26 -2.15 4.42 -32.35
C ASN A 26 -1.88 3.78 -33.74
N VAL A 27 -1.77 4.57 -34.80
CA VAL A 27 -1.30 4.09 -36.12
C VAL A 27 0.14 3.59 -36.00
N HIS A 28 1.03 4.35 -35.36
CA HIS A 28 2.39 3.94 -35.07
C HIS A 28 2.47 2.68 -34.20
N ALA A 29 1.59 2.56 -33.19
CA ALA A 29 1.50 1.38 -32.33
C ALA A 29 1.18 0.12 -33.13
N ASN A 30 0.26 0.21 -34.09
CA ASN A 30 -0.13 -0.90 -34.94
C ASN A 30 0.95 -1.25 -35.98
N ASN A 31 1.52 -0.24 -36.66
CA ASN A 31 2.46 -0.45 -37.76
C ASN A 31 3.90 -0.77 -37.29
N SER A 32 4.28 -0.33 -36.09
CA SER A 32 5.66 -0.39 -35.59
C SER A 32 5.72 -0.77 -34.10
N SER A 33 4.85 -1.69 -33.67
CA SER A 33 4.71 -2.12 -32.26
C SER A 33 6.04 -2.45 -31.58
N LYS A 34 6.99 -3.10 -32.27
CA LYS A 34 8.32 -3.42 -31.72
C LYS A 34 9.13 -2.18 -31.35
N LYS A 35 9.09 -1.11 -32.17
CA LYS A 35 9.78 0.16 -31.88
C LYS A 35 9.09 0.86 -30.71
N ILE A 36 7.77 0.95 -30.75
CA ILE A 36 6.99 1.63 -29.71
C ILE A 36 7.11 0.93 -28.34
N ALA A 37 7.19 -0.40 -28.32
CA ALA A 37 7.41 -1.17 -27.09
C ALA A 37 8.70 -0.78 -26.34
N THR A 38 9.69 -0.20 -27.03
CA THR A 38 10.96 0.24 -26.42
C THR A 38 10.88 1.64 -25.80
N LEU A 39 9.80 2.39 -26.04
CA LEU A 39 9.57 3.74 -25.52
C LEU A 39 9.08 3.71 -24.06
N ILE A 40 9.87 3.11 -23.17
CA ILE A 40 9.55 2.98 -21.74
C ILE A 40 10.09 4.19 -20.97
N GLY A 41 9.36 4.61 -19.94
CA GLY A 41 9.79 5.71 -19.07
C GLY A 41 9.98 7.01 -19.84
N ARG A 42 11.14 7.65 -19.65
CA ARG A 42 11.46 8.98 -20.23
C ARG A 42 11.61 9.00 -21.75
N ASN A 43 11.67 7.84 -22.40
CA ASN A 43 11.82 7.78 -23.86
C ASN A 43 10.54 8.12 -24.61
N LEU A 44 9.37 8.02 -23.95
CA LEU A 44 8.10 8.31 -24.61
C LEU A 44 7.83 9.81 -24.73
N GLU A 45 8.24 10.62 -23.75
CA GLU A 45 7.93 12.06 -23.71
C GLU A 45 8.47 12.80 -24.95
N PRO A 46 9.75 12.64 -25.37
CA PRO A 46 10.25 13.28 -26.59
C PRO A 46 9.51 12.81 -27.84
N TYR A 47 9.16 11.52 -27.92
CA TYR A 47 8.45 10.95 -29.06
C TYR A 47 7.04 11.55 -29.22
N VAL A 48 6.30 11.67 -28.12
CA VAL A 48 4.98 12.31 -28.12
C VAL A 48 5.10 13.78 -28.52
N ARG A 49 6.10 14.49 -27.96
CA ARG A 49 6.36 15.90 -28.29
C ARG A 49 6.64 16.09 -29.79
N ASP A 50 7.47 15.23 -30.38
CA ASP A 50 7.85 15.33 -31.79
C ASP A 50 6.63 15.10 -32.72
N VAL A 51 5.84 14.04 -32.48
CA VAL A 51 4.59 13.78 -33.24
C VAL A 51 3.62 14.95 -33.12
N MET A 52 3.46 15.48 -31.91
CA MET A 52 2.55 16.59 -31.66
C MET A 52 3.02 17.90 -32.29
N ALA A 53 4.34 18.14 -32.35
CA ALA A 53 4.92 19.29 -33.04
C ALA A 53 4.73 19.23 -34.56
N GLU A 54 4.90 18.05 -35.17
CA GLU A 54 4.64 17.82 -36.60
C GLU A 54 3.17 18.10 -36.96
N LEU A 55 2.24 17.62 -36.13
CA LEU A 55 0.80 17.83 -36.33
C LEU A 55 0.34 19.26 -35.99
N ALA A 56 1.14 20.02 -35.24
CA ALA A 56 0.82 21.40 -34.89
C ALA A 56 1.14 22.40 -36.00
N VAL A 57 1.88 22.02 -37.05
CA VAL A 57 2.23 22.91 -38.17
C VAL A 57 0.98 23.45 -38.86
N GLY A 58 0.92 24.77 -39.06
CA GLY A 58 -0.24 25.46 -39.63
C GLY A 58 -1.38 25.70 -38.62
N THR A 59 -1.19 25.40 -37.34
CA THR A 59 -2.18 25.63 -36.28
C THR A 59 -1.71 26.71 -35.30
N ALA A 60 -2.58 27.13 -34.38
CA ALA A 60 -2.22 28.04 -33.30
C ALA A 60 -1.20 27.46 -32.27
N PHE A 61 -0.82 26.18 -32.44
CA PHE A 61 0.17 25.50 -31.59
C PHE A 61 1.53 25.34 -32.27
N GLU A 62 1.68 25.75 -33.52
CA GLU A 62 2.94 25.66 -34.26
C GLU A 62 4.08 26.34 -33.49
N ASN A 63 5.23 25.68 -33.37
CA ASN A 63 6.40 26.16 -32.63
C ASN A 63 6.16 26.45 -31.13
N THR A 64 5.08 25.93 -30.54
CA THR A 64 4.76 26.11 -29.11
C THR A 64 4.78 24.82 -28.29
N ILE A 65 5.09 23.67 -28.90
CA ILE A 65 5.14 22.37 -28.23
C ILE A 65 6.52 22.19 -27.58
N GLU A 66 6.56 22.26 -26.25
CA GLU A 66 7.79 22.25 -25.47
C GLU A 66 7.84 21.04 -24.53
N LEU A 67 8.96 20.31 -24.53
CA LEU A 67 9.23 19.27 -23.55
C LEU A 67 9.84 19.91 -22.29
N ILE A 68 9.24 19.65 -21.14
CA ILE A 68 9.64 20.23 -19.87
C ILE A 68 10.48 19.23 -19.07
N GLY A 69 11.80 19.45 -19.05
CA GLY A 69 12.71 18.67 -18.22
C GLY A 69 12.67 19.05 -16.74
N GLY A 70 13.22 18.17 -15.90
CA GLY A 70 13.58 18.50 -14.51
C GLY A 70 12.45 18.42 -13.48
N GLN A 71 11.86 17.22 -13.28
CA GLN A 71 10.83 16.92 -12.26
C GLN A 71 9.66 17.93 -12.20
N LYS A 72 9.36 18.62 -13.30
CA LYS A 72 8.24 19.55 -13.41
C LYS A 72 6.96 18.81 -13.81
N PHE A 73 5.83 19.44 -13.56
CA PHE A 73 4.51 18.96 -13.94
C PHE A 73 3.79 20.03 -14.76
N PRO A 74 3.31 19.75 -15.98
CA PRO A 74 3.34 18.49 -16.74
C PRO A 74 4.63 18.27 -17.55
N ASP A 75 4.74 17.12 -18.23
CA ASP A 75 5.90 16.75 -19.06
C ASP A 75 5.99 17.57 -20.37
N ILE A 76 4.87 17.90 -21.02
CA ILE A 76 4.83 18.67 -22.27
C ILE A 76 3.88 19.86 -22.11
N ILE A 77 4.26 21.01 -22.66
CA ILE A 77 3.46 22.22 -22.69
C ILE A 77 3.16 22.62 -24.14
N ALA A 78 1.94 23.07 -24.39
CA ALA A 78 1.50 23.61 -25.68
C ALA A 78 0.91 25.01 -25.47
N ASN A 79 1.50 25.98 -26.16
CA ASN A 79 1.14 27.40 -26.11
C ASN A 79 1.00 27.94 -24.67
N LYS A 80 1.91 27.52 -23.78
CA LYS A 80 2.00 27.88 -22.34
C LYS A 80 0.80 27.56 -21.46
N TYR A 81 -0.35 27.24 -22.05
CA TYR A 81 -1.62 27.08 -21.36
C TYR A 81 -2.03 25.62 -21.17
N TYR A 82 -1.78 24.81 -22.20
CA TYR A 82 -2.13 23.40 -22.21
C TYR A 82 -0.95 22.53 -21.83
N GLY A 83 -1.24 21.47 -21.09
CA GLY A 83 -0.28 20.55 -20.54
C GLY A 83 -0.61 19.11 -20.89
N ILE A 84 0.42 18.29 -21.13
CA ILE A 84 0.28 16.85 -21.32
C ILE A 84 1.23 16.14 -20.37
N GLU A 85 0.66 15.38 -19.45
CA GLU A 85 1.39 14.44 -18.60
C GLU A 85 1.41 13.07 -19.29
N VAL A 86 2.59 12.49 -19.41
CA VAL A 86 2.83 11.23 -20.11
C VAL A 86 3.07 10.12 -19.09
N LYS A 87 2.33 9.02 -19.22
CA LYS A 87 2.53 7.81 -18.42
C LYS A 87 2.59 6.57 -19.29
N THR A 88 3.39 5.61 -18.86
CA THR A 88 3.54 4.31 -19.50
C THR A 88 3.23 3.19 -18.52
N THR A 89 2.78 2.05 -19.04
CA THR A 89 2.78 0.77 -18.32
C THR A 89 3.18 -0.35 -19.26
N THR A 90 3.93 -1.32 -18.75
CA THR A 90 4.23 -2.57 -19.47
C THR A 90 3.22 -3.67 -19.17
N GLN A 91 2.28 -3.42 -18.26
CA GLN A 91 1.20 -4.34 -17.89
C GLN A 91 -0.07 -4.05 -18.70
N ASN A 92 -0.93 -5.04 -18.88
CA ASN A 92 -2.18 -4.88 -19.64
C ASN A 92 -3.30 -4.25 -18.77
N HIS A 93 -3.09 -3.03 -18.29
CA HIS A 93 -4.06 -2.27 -17.50
C HIS A 93 -3.97 -0.77 -17.77
N TRP A 94 -4.94 0.01 -17.29
CA TRP A 94 -5.00 1.46 -17.49
C TRP A 94 -4.86 2.27 -16.19
N LYS A 95 -4.22 1.67 -15.19
CA LYS A 95 -4.04 2.22 -13.85
C LYS A 95 -2.59 2.53 -13.56
N THR A 96 -2.30 3.61 -12.86
CA THR A 96 -0.96 3.88 -12.32
C THR A 96 -1.00 4.91 -11.21
N THR A 97 0.10 5.09 -10.51
CA THR A 97 0.24 6.20 -9.56
C THR A 97 0.63 7.47 -10.33
N GLY A 98 -0.09 8.56 -10.10
CA GLY A 98 0.14 9.87 -10.69
C GLY A 98 1.02 10.78 -9.83
N ASN A 99 0.88 12.08 -10.05
CA ASN A 99 1.64 13.10 -9.35
C ASN A 99 1.13 13.36 -7.92
N SER A 100 1.93 14.10 -7.17
CA SER A 100 1.61 14.54 -5.80
C SER A 100 0.36 15.40 -5.79
N VAL A 101 -0.50 15.20 -4.79
CA VAL A 101 -1.70 16.04 -4.55
C VAL A 101 -1.32 17.51 -4.31
N LEU A 102 -0.11 17.76 -3.82
CA LEU A 102 0.38 19.13 -3.57
C LEU A 102 0.75 19.89 -4.85
N GLU A 103 1.02 19.18 -5.96
CA GLU A 103 1.42 19.78 -7.24
C GLU A 103 2.52 20.86 -7.14
N SER A 104 3.46 20.73 -6.19
CA SER A 104 4.50 21.74 -5.91
C SER A 104 5.48 21.98 -7.06
N THR A 105 5.50 21.11 -8.06
CA THR A 105 6.34 21.21 -9.26
C THR A 105 5.57 21.66 -10.49
N ARG A 106 4.32 22.12 -10.32
CA ARG A 106 3.46 22.59 -11.41
C ARG A 106 4.05 23.83 -12.08
N VAL A 107 4.02 23.87 -13.42
CA VAL A 107 4.36 25.08 -14.19
C VAL A 107 3.22 26.10 -14.08
N GLU A 108 3.55 27.33 -13.68
CA GLU A 108 2.58 28.37 -13.25
C GLU A 108 1.54 28.73 -14.32
N ASP A 109 1.95 28.86 -15.58
CA ASP A 109 1.08 29.31 -16.68
C ASP A 109 0.14 28.21 -17.22
N VAL A 110 0.34 26.94 -16.82
CA VAL A 110 -0.43 25.81 -17.34
C VAL A 110 -1.74 25.64 -16.57
N GLU A 111 -2.85 25.87 -17.25
CA GLU A 111 -4.20 25.87 -16.66
C GLU A 111 -5.00 24.60 -16.97
N ARG A 112 -4.69 23.87 -18.05
CA ARG A 112 -5.40 22.64 -18.45
C ARG A 112 -4.40 21.53 -18.72
N ILE A 113 -4.52 20.41 -18.01
CA ILE A 113 -3.61 19.27 -18.16
C ILE A 113 -4.39 18.05 -18.64
N PHE A 114 -3.78 17.30 -19.54
CA PHE A 114 -4.29 16.05 -20.07
C PHE A 114 -3.35 14.91 -19.72
N MET A 115 -3.89 13.74 -19.44
CA MET A 115 -3.15 12.51 -19.19
C MET A 115 -3.08 11.70 -20.48
N LEU A 116 -1.89 11.63 -21.07
CA LEU A 116 -1.58 10.71 -22.16
C LEU A 116 -0.98 9.44 -21.57
N PHE A 117 -1.71 8.34 -21.67
CA PHE A 117 -1.31 7.04 -21.12
C PHE A 117 -1.04 6.07 -22.28
N ALA A 118 0.18 5.54 -22.34
CA ALA A 118 0.55 4.44 -23.22
C ALA A 118 0.57 3.10 -22.48
N LYS A 119 -0.25 2.16 -22.94
CA LYS A 119 -0.23 0.76 -22.51
C LYS A 119 0.67 -0.01 -23.48
N LEU A 120 1.90 -0.30 -23.07
CA LEU A 120 2.93 -0.96 -23.86
C LEU A 120 2.87 -2.51 -23.79
N ALA A 121 1.78 -3.05 -23.25
CA ALA A 121 1.42 -4.47 -23.37
C ALA A 121 0.70 -4.71 -24.71
N SER A 122 0.72 -5.93 -25.24
CA SER A 122 -0.01 -6.25 -26.49
C SER A 122 -1.54 -6.33 -26.25
N PRO A 123 -2.39 -5.71 -27.09
CA PRO A 123 -2.03 -4.72 -28.13
C PRO A 123 -1.60 -3.38 -27.51
N ILE A 124 -0.59 -2.75 -28.12
CA ILE A 124 -0.10 -1.45 -27.67
C ILE A 124 -1.17 -0.41 -28.01
N GLU A 125 -1.56 0.37 -27.02
CA GLU A 125 -2.63 1.36 -27.16
C GLU A 125 -2.26 2.65 -26.43
N PHE A 126 -2.70 3.76 -27.00
CA PHE A 126 -2.60 5.09 -26.39
C PHE A 126 -4.00 5.60 -26.07
N ARG A 127 -4.13 6.29 -24.93
CA ARG A 127 -5.35 7.03 -24.55
C ARG A 127 -4.98 8.40 -24.01
N CYS A 128 -5.82 9.39 -24.30
CA CYS A 128 -5.70 10.73 -23.73
C CYS A 128 -7.03 11.16 -23.12
N ARG A 129 -7.01 11.72 -21.91
CA ARG A 129 -8.19 12.27 -21.22
C ARG A 129 -7.79 13.49 -20.39
N PRO A 130 -8.71 14.42 -20.07
CA PRO A 130 -8.43 15.48 -19.10
C PRO A 130 -7.92 14.88 -17.78
N TYR A 131 -6.89 15.49 -17.19
CA TYR A 131 -6.20 14.95 -16.03
C TYR A 131 -7.17 14.79 -14.85
N GLU A 132 -8.03 15.78 -14.62
CA GLU A 132 -9.02 15.78 -13.55
C GLU A 132 -10.07 14.66 -13.65
N GLU A 133 -10.29 14.10 -14.84
CA GLU A 133 -11.32 13.08 -15.08
C GLU A 133 -10.84 11.65 -14.84
N VAL A 134 -9.54 11.45 -14.64
CA VAL A 134 -8.93 10.11 -14.48
C VAL A 134 -8.38 9.86 -13.09
N LEU A 135 -8.59 10.77 -12.13
CA LEU A 135 -8.09 10.66 -10.76
C LEU A 135 -9.13 9.98 -9.86
N SER A 136 -8.96 8.68 -9.61
CA SER A 136 -9.95 7.87 -8.91
C SER A 136 -9.89 8.06 -7.39
N GLU A 137 -8.68 8.06 -6.83
CA GLU A 137 -8.39 8.01 -5.40
C GLU A 137 -7.05 8.66 -5.08
N VAL A 138 -6.69 8.73 -3.80
CA VAL A 138 -5.35 9.10 -3.35
C VAL A 138 -4.72 7.92 -2.64
N VAL A 139 -3.52 7.55 -3.09
CA VAL A 139 -2.68 6.52 -2.50
C VAL A 139 -1.43 7.17 -1.92
N VAL A 140 -0.84 6.53 -0.91
CA VAL A 140 0.32 7.08 -0.24
C VAL A 140 1.48 6.11 -0.41
N THR A 141 2.51 6.57 -1.10
CA THR A 141 3.75 5.81 -1.36
C THR A 141 4.93 6.45 -0.63
N HIS A 142 5.06 7.78 -0.72
CA HIS A 142 6.00 8.61 0.07
C HIS A 142 5.40 9.98 0.41
N SER A 143 4.71 10.57 -0.57
CA SER A 143 3.74 11.65 -0.42
C SER A 143 2.37 11.17 -0.92
N PRO A 144 1.26 11.85 -0.56
CA PRO A 144 -0.05 11.58 -1.14
C PRO A 144 -0.02 11.83 -2.65
N ARG A 145 -0.35 10.80 -3.43
CA ARG A 145 -0.38 10.83 -4.90
C ARG A 145 -1.75 10.39 -5.39
N TYR A 146 -2.19 10.97 -6.50
CA TYR A 146 -3.40 10.51 -7.14
C TYR A 146 -3.21 9.11 -7.73
N LEU A 147 -4.25 8.28 -7.67
CA LEU A 147 -4.34 7.06 -8.46
C LEU A 147 -5.05 7.39 -9.77
N ILE A 148 -4.38 7.10 -10.88
CA ILE A 148 -4.90 7.30 -12.23
C ILE A 148 -5.62 6.02 -12.67
N ASP A 149 -6.80 6.17 -13.26
CA ASP A 149 -7.53 5.11 -13.97
C ASP A 149 -8.15 5.69 -15.26
N MET A 150 -7.63 5.30 -16.42
CA MET A 150 -8.18 5.80 -17.71
C MET A 150 -9.58 5.27 -18.01
N ASN A 151 -10.04 4.21 -17.31
CA ASN A 151 -11.40 3.67 -17.45
C ASN A 151 -12.38 4.27 -16.43
N LEU A 152 -11.96 5.28 -15.67
CA LEU A 152 -12.80 5.89 -14.64
C LEU A 152 -14.06 6.49 -15.25
N LYS A 153 -15.22 6.14 -14.68
CA LYS A 153 -16.52 6.64 -15.12
C LYS A 153 -16.76 8.04 -14.56
N GLN A 154 -17.61 8.80 -15.24
CA GLN A 154 -18.06 10.09 -14.76
C GLN A 154 -18.74 9.94 -13.38
N GLY A 155 -18.39 10.80 -12.42
CA GLY A 155 -18.91 10.74 -11.05
C GLY A 155 -18.08 9.91 -10.08
N ASP A 156 -17.08 9.15 -10.57
CA ASP A 156 -16.24 8.28 -9.73
C ASP A 156 -14.89 8.91 -9.36
N THR A 157 -14.65 10.18 -9.73
CA THR A 157 -13.40 10.87 -9.40
C THR A 157 -13.30 11.15 -7.90
N ILE A 158 -12.07 11.34 -7.41
CA ILE A 158 -11.88 11.82 -6.04
C ILE A 158 -12.54 13.18 -5.82
N PHE A 159 -12.64 14.03 -6.85
CA PHE A 159 -13.29 15.34 -6.80
C PHE A 159 -14.81 15.25 -6.62
N ASP A 160 -15.44 14.29 -7.30
CA ASP A 160 -16.87 13.98 -7.12
C ASP A 160 -17.14 13.44 -5.71
N LYS A 161 -16.27 12.54 -5.24
CA LYS A 161 -16.33 11.94 -3.90
C LYS A 161 -16.26 12.98 -2.78
N ILE A 162 -15.32 13.94 -2.88
CA ILE A 162 -15.15 15.02 -1.90
C ILE A 162 -16.04 16.24 -2.17
N LYS A 163 -16.75 16.27 -3.30
CA LYS A 163 -17.59 17.38 -3.78
C LYS A 163 -16.83 18.71 -3.92
N ILE A 164 -15.58 18.66 -4.39
CA ILE A 164 -14.75 19.84 -4.65
C ILE A 164 -14.11 19.67 -6.02
N PRO A 165 -14.37 20.59 -6.98
CA PRO A 165 -13.73 20.55 -8.30
C PRO A 165 -12.21 20.61 -8.21
N TYR A 166 -11.51 19.93 -9.13
CA TYR A 166 -10.05 19.89 -9.18
C TYR A 166 -9.39 21.28 -9.15
N ASN A 167 -9.85 22.20 -10.02
CA ASN A 167 -9.31 23.56 -10.09
C ASN A 167 -9.49 24.35 -8.79
N THR A 168 -10.55 24.06 -8.03
CA THR A 168 -10.79 24.66 -6.71
C THR A 168 -9.88 24.03 -5.67
N LEU A 169 -9.69 22.71 -5.72
CA LEU A 169 -8.85 21.97 -4.77
C LEU A 169 -7.38 22.37 -4.90
N ARG A 170 -6.82 22.35 -6.12
CA ARG A 170 -5.38 22.61 -6.38
C ARG A 170 -4.92 24.01 -5.96
N LYS A 171 -5.85 24.97 -5.91
CA LYS A 171 -5.57 26.37 -5.52
C LYS A 171 -5.71 26.62 -4.02
N LYS A 172 -6.06 25.62 -3.21
CA LYS A 172 -6.08 25.74 -1.74
C LYS A 172 -4.66 25.72 -1.19
N GLU A 173 -4.44 26.46 -0.11
CA GLU A 173 -3.20 26.41 0.67
C GLU A 173 -2.87 24.99 1.16
N ASN A 174 -3.91 24.22 1.52
CA ASN A 174 -3.78 22.80 1.87
C ASN A 174 -4.76 21.95 1.03
N PRO A 175 -4.37 21.50 -0.18
CA PRO A 175 -5.22 20.72 -1.06
C PRO A 175 -5.47 19.29 -0.53
N ILE A 176 -4.63 18.81 0.39
CA ILE A 176 -4.77 17.47 0.98
C ILE A 176 -5.93 17.44 1.97
N ARG A 177 -6.17 18.53 2.72
CA ARG A 177 -7.11 18.54 3.85
C ARG A 177 -8.52 18.01 3.52
N PRO A 178 -9.18 18.47 2.45
CA PRO A 178 -10.52 17.97 2.11
C PRO A 178 -10.55 16.48 1.75
N ILE A 179 -9.46 15.95 1.18
CA ILE A 179 -9.32 14.53 0.89
C ILE A 179 -9.18 13.73 2.20
N VAL A 180 -8.42 14.24 3.18
CA VAL A 180 -8.34 13.64 4.53
C VAL A 180 -9.73 13.51 5.12
N ASP A 181 -10.47 14.62 5.13
CA ASP A 181 -11.74 14.73 5.85
C ASP A 181 -12.77 13.79 5.22
N TYR A 182 -12.74 13.64 3.88
CA TYR A 182 -13.53 12.62 3.19
C TYR A 182 -13.19 11.20 3.67
N TYR A 183 -11.92 10.79 3.67
CA TYR A 183 -11.55 9.44 4.12
C TYR A 183 -11.85 9.22 5.61
N LYS A 184 -11.65 10.22 6.47
CA LYS A 184 -12.04 10.18 7.88
C LYS A 184 -13.54 9.97 8.06
N SER A 185 -14.37 10.63 7.25
CA SER A 185 -15.84 10.46 7.29
C SER A 185 -16.32 9.04 6.93
N LYS A 186 -15.46 8.24 6.28
CA LYS A 186 -15.75 6.85 5.88
C LYS A 186 -15.23 5.82 6.89
N LEU A 187 -14.50 6.24 7.92
CA LEU A 187 -14.00 5.34 8.95
C LEU A 187 -15.15 4.77 9.79
N LYS A 188 -15.05 3.49 10.14
CA LYS A 188 -15.96 2.85 11.10
C LYS A 188 -15.46 3.10 12.53
N SER A 189 -16.36 2.94 13.51
CA SER A 189 -15.98 2.97 14.93
C SER A 189 -14.84 1.98 15.19
N GLY A 190 -13.74 2.46 15.79
CA GLY A 190 -12.53 1.66 16.03
C GLY A 190 -11.56 1.54 14.84
N GLN A 191 -11.74 2.34 13.78
CA GLN A 191 -10.74 2.55 12.74
C GLN A 191 -10.19 3.98 12.83
N GLU A 192 -8.89 4.13 12.67
CA GLU A 192 -8.24 5.45 12.63
C GLU A 192 -7.38 5.58 11.37
N LEU A 193 -7.48 6.75 10.74
CA LEU A 193 -6.51 7.19 9.74
C LEU A 193 -5.25 7.57 10.51
N TRP A 194 -4.18 6.78 10.39
CA TRP A 194 -2.91 6.99 11.10
C TRP A 194 -2.09 8.21 10.61
N TRP A 195 -2.61 8.97 9.65
CA TRP A 195 -1.99 10.18 9.12
C TRP A 195 -2.93 11.35 9.43
N MET A 196 -2.53 12.54 9.87
CA MET A 196 -1.27 13.28 10.02
C MET A 196 -1.51 14.29 11.14
N ASP A 197 -0.54 14.46 12.02
CA ASP A 197 -0.03 15.80 12.32
C ASP A 197 1.43 15.77 11.85
N ASN A 198 1.77 16.69 10.96
CA ASN A 198 3.03 16.83 10.22
C ASN A 198 3.25 16.00 8.96
N SER A 199 3.76 16.74 7.97
CA SER A 199 4.32 16.33 6.70
C SER A 199 5.25 15.12 6.81
N GLU A 200 5.08 14.20 5.85
CA GLU A 200 5.88 13.00 5.59
C GLU A 200 5.33 11.69 6.17
N ILE A 201 5.19 10.69 5.28
CA ILE A 201 4.99 9.25 5.51
C ILE A 201 3.55 8.70 5.37
N GLY A 202 3.35 7.97 4.25
CA GLY A 202 2.90 6.56 4.23
C GLY A 202 1.55 6.18 4.85
N GLY A 203 0.54 5.94 4.02
CA GLY A 203 -0.82 5.56 4.43
C GLY A 203 -1.04 4.05 4.52
N THR A 204 -1.52 3.59 5.68
CA THR A 204 -2.23 2.32 5.86
C THR A 204 -3.30 2.52 6.93
N THR A 205 -4.51 1.98 6.75
CA THR A 205 -5.55 2.00 7.78
C THR A 205 -5.14 1.11 8.95
N LEU A 206 -5.09 1.65 10.16
CA LEU A 206 -4.93 0.87 11.38
C LEU A 206 -6.30 0.53 11.97
N GLN A 207 -6.40 -0.61 12.63
CA GLN A 207 -7.58 -1.06 13.36
C GLN A 207 -7.24 -1.35 14.82
N PHE A 208 -8.15 -1.07 15.74
CA PHE A 208 -7.96 -1.46 17.14
C PHE A 208 -8.17 -2.96 17.34
N TRP A 209 -7.41 -3.57 18.24
CA TRP A 209 -7.62 -4.96 18.66
C TRP A 209 -9.06 -5.24 19.05
N SER A 210 -9.72 -4.30 19.73
CA SER A 210 -11.12 -4.44 20.18
C SER A 210 -12.09 -4.67 19.03
N SER A 211 -11.86 -4.10 17.85
CA SER A 211 -12.74 -4.22 16.68
C SER A 211 -12.58 -5.53 15.90
N LEU A 212 -11.55 -6.32 16.20
CA LEU A 212 -11.35 -7.62 15.57
C LEU A 212 -12.36 -8.67 16.06
N ASP A 213 -12.78 -9.55 15.16
CA ASP A 213 -13.56 -10.73 15.52
C ASP A 213 -12.72 -11.73 16.35
N LEU A 214 -13.43 -12.63 17.04
CA LEU A 214 -12.80 -13.61 17.94
C LEU A 214 -11.86 -14.58 17.22
N GLN A 215 -12.13 -14.92 15.95
CA GLN A 215 -11.30 -15.85 15.19
C GLN A 215 -10.00 -15.18 14.78
N LYS A 216 -10.04 -13.93 14.30
CA LYS A 216 -8.86 -13.14 13.96
C LYS A 216 -8.01 -12.89 15.21
N LYS A 217 -8.62 -12.52 16.35
CA LYS A 217 -7.90 -12.40 17.64
C LYS A 217 -7.17 -13.69 18.00
N LYS A 218 -7.87 -14.83 17.97
CA LYS A 218 -7.29 -16.15 18.25
C LYS A 218 -6.15 -16.50 17.29
N ASN A 219 -6.31 -16.21 16.00
CA ASN A 219 -5.27 -16.43 14.99
C ASN A 219 -4.03 -15.58 15.29
N LEU A 220 -4.20 -14.29 15.58
CA LEU A 220 -3.10 -13.38 15.90
C LEU A 220 -2.35 -13.79 17.17
N VAL A 221 -3.06 -14.23 18.22
CA VAL A 221 -2.44 -14.77 19.44
C VAL A 221 -1.60 -16.01 19.11
N ASN A 222 -2.13 -16.95 18.34
CA ASN A 222 -1.41 -18.16 17.96
C ASN A 222 -0.18 -17.84 17.08
N ARG A 223 -0.32 -16.93 16.09
CA ARG A 223 0.82 -16.44 15.29
C ARG A 223 1.86 -15.77 16.18
N GLY A 224 1.42 -15.01 17.18
CA GLY A 224 2.30 -14.43 18.21
C GLY A 224 3.15 -15.49 18.93
N MET A 225 2.53 -16.59 19.36
CA MET A 225 3.23 -17.72 19.99
C MET A 225 4.22 -18.43 19.05
N ILE A 226 3.99 -18.38 17.74
CA ILE A 226 4.83 -19.01 16.73
C ILE A 226 6.03 -18.13 16.40
N LEU A 227 5.78 -16.86 16.06
CA LEU A 227 6.79 -15.94 15.55
C LEU A 227 7.69 -15.38 16.66
N PHE A 228 7.18 -15.28 17.89
CA PHE A 228 7.90 -14.67 19.02
C PHE A 228 8.00 -15.60 20.24
N PRO A 229 8.79 -16.70 20.18
CA PRO A 229 8.94 -17.63 21.30
C PRO A 229 9.41 -16.98 22.61
N GLU A 230 10.06 -15.81 22.55
CA GLU A 230 10.50 -15.05 23.73
C GLU A 230 9.37 -14.66 24.69
N ILE A 231 8.10 -14.62 24.23
CA ILE A 231 6.94 -14.36 25.10
C ILE A 231 6.82 -15.38 26.24
N PHE A 232 7.36 -16.59 26.04
CA PHE A 232 7.45 -17.66 27.04
C PHE A 232 8.62 -17.46 28.02
N GLY A 233 9.34 -16.33 27.93
CA GLY A 233 10.44 -15.95 28.80
C GLY A 233 10.02 -15.12 30.01
N LYS A 234 11.03 -14.63 30.74
CA LYS A 234 10.85 -13.79 31.94
C LYS A 234 11.12 -12.29 31.71
N SER A 235 11.57 -11.91 30.52
CA SER A 235 11.97 -10.51 30.27
C SER A 235 10.77 -9.57 30.30
N ASN A 236 10.97 -8.34 30.75
CA ASN A 236 9.91 -7.32 30.80
C ASN A 236 9.47 -6.86 29.41
N ASP A 237 10.38 -6.90 28.45
CA ASP A 237 10.20 -6.47 27.05
C ASP A 237 9.82 -7.62 26.10
N LYS A 238 9.54 -8.82 26.61
CA LYS A 238 9.26 -10.00 25.79
C LYS A 238 8.03 -9.88 24.88
N PHE A 239 7.15 -8.89 25.12
CA PHE A 239 5.99 -8.59 24.28
C PHE A 239 6.24 -7.46 23.28
N SER A 240 7.40 -6.81 23.30
CA SER A 240 7.70 -5.65 22.47
C SER A 240 7.69 -5.99 20.97
N ARG A 241 8.30 -7.12 20.59
CA ARG A 241 8.38 -7.54 19.18
C ARG A 241 7.01 -7.87 18.58
N ILE A 242 6.15 -8.55 19.35
CA ILE A 242 4.78 -8.81 18.92
C ILE A 242 3.94 -7.53 18.87
N ALA A 243 4.10 -6.61 19.82
CA ALA A 243 3.41 -5.32 19.78
C ALA A 243 3.77 -4.54 18.51
N PHE A 244 5.07 -4.52 18.16
CA PHE A 244 5.53 -3.90 16.91
C PHE A 244 5.00 -4.62 15.67
N TRP A 245 5.01 -5.95 15.65
CA TRP A 245 4.48 -6.76 14.55
C TRP A 245 2.98 -6.54 14.32
N LEU A 246 2.20 -6.45 15.40
CA LEU A 246 0.77 -6.17 15.32
C LEU A 246 0.52 -4.84 14.60
N VAL A 247 1.28 -3.79 14.91
CA VAL A 247 1.11 -2.47 14.27
C VAL A 247 1.71 -2.43 12.87
N SER A 248 2.93 -2.90 12.69
CA SER A 248 3.69 -2.75 11.43
C SER A 248 3.21 -3.70 10.33
N VAL A 249 2.86 -4.94 10.66
CA VAL A 249 2.48 -5.99 9.72
C VAL A 249 0.97 -6.20 9.71
N GLU A 250 0.35 -6.44 10.87
CA GLU A 250 -1.09 -6.74 10.98
C GLU A 250 -1.97 -5.49 11.07
N LYS A 251 -1.36 -4.29 11.00
CA LYS A 251 -2.04 -2.99 11.01
C LYS A 251 -3.03 -2.84 12.17
N THR A 252 -2.68 -3.44 13.32
CA THR A 252 -3.54 -3.59 14.50
C THR A 252 -2.90 -2.94 15.72
N VAL A 253 -3.60 -1.99 16.33
CA VAL A 253 -3.20 -1.33 17.57
C VAL A 253 -3.79 -2.08 18.75
N HIS A 254 -2.93 -2.58 19.64
CA HIS A 254 -3.36 -3.33 20.81
C HIS A 254 -2.69 -2.76 22.08
N PRO A 255 -3.43 -1.97 22.88
CA PRO A 255 -2.85 -1.34 24.08
C PRO A 255 -2.40 -2.33 25.16
N ASN A 256 -3.03 -3.51 25.22
CA ASN A 256 -2.88 -4.47 26.31
C ASN A 256 -2.40 -5.86 25.82
N VAL A 257 -1.41 -5.90 24.91
CA VAL A 257 -0.93 -7.15 24.26
C VAL A 257 -0.68 -8.29 25.24
N ARG A 258 -0.09 -7.99 26.41
CA ARG A 258 0.27 -8.98 27.42
C ARG A 258 -0.93 -9.83 27.87
N ASP A 259 -2.10 -9.23 28.02
CA ASP A 259 -3.24 -9.86 28.69
C ASP A 259 -3.79 -11.03 27.87
N ASP A 260 -3.76 -10.90 26.55
CA ASP A 260 -4.11 -11.97 25.61
C ASP A 260 -3.21 -13.21 25.72
N PHE A 261 -2.02 -13.09 26.32
CA PHE A 261 -1.10 -14.21 26.58
C PHE A 261 -1.13 -14.69 28.05
N SER A 262 -1.08 -13.78 29.02
CA SER A 262 -0.83 -14.17 30.42
C SER A 262 -1.96 -13.88 31.42
N ALA A 263 -3.03 -13.18 31.05
CA ALA A 263 -4.13 -12.90 31.99
C ALA A 263 -4.89 -14.18 32.37
N GLY A 264 -4.96 -14.48 33.67
CA GLY A 264 -5.64 -15.66 34.22
C GLY A 264 -4.90 -16.42 35.32
N GLY A 265 -3.68 -16.00 35.70
CA GLY A 265 -2.94 -16.62 36.80
C GLY A 265 -2.39 -18.02 36.47
N LYS A 266 -2.65 -18.99 37.35
CA LYS A 266 -2.18 -20.39 37.24
C LYS A 266 -3.35 -21.33 37.46
N SER A 267 -3.36 -22.48 36.79
CA SER A 267 -4.34 -23.55 37.00
C SER A 267 -3.72 -24.92 36.72
N ASP A 268 -4.40 -25.99 37.10
CA ASP A 268 -3.97 -27.36 36.84
C ASP A 268 -4.26 -27.74 35.38
N PHE A 269 -3.35 -28.49 34.76
CA PHE A 269 -3.49 -29.04 33.41
C PHE A 269 -3.52 -30.56 33.46
N ILE A 270 -4.58 -31.15 32.94
CA ILE A 270 -4.78 -32.61 32.93
C ILE A 270 -4.48 -33.14 31.53
N LEU A 271 -3.58 -34.12 31.46
CA LEU A 271 -3.22 -34.83 30.23
C LEU A 271 -3.32 -36.34 30.46
N GLY A 272 -4.42 -36.94 30.03
CA GLY A 272 -4.77 -38.32 30.36
C GLY A 272 -4.89 -38.50 31.88
N VAL A 273 -4.06 -39.37 32.46
CA VAL A 273 -4.00 -39.61 33.91
C VAL A 273 -3.04 -38.67 34.66
N LYS A 274 -2.24 -37.86 33.95
CA LYS A 274 -1.28 -36.95 34.56
C LYS A 274 -1.92 -35.61 34.88
N VAL A 275 -1.62 -35.08 36.07
CA VAL A 275 -2.03 -33.74 36.50
C VAL A 275 -0.80 -32.87 36.72
N TYR A 276 -0.64 -31.85 35.88
CA TYR A 276 0.38 -30.82 36.02
C TYR A 276 -0.19 -29.67 36.84
N LYS A 277 0.32 -29.47 38.05
CA LYS A 277 -0.21 -28.46 38.96
C LYS A 277 0.33 -27.06 38.69
N ASN A 278 -0.46 -26.03 39.00
CA ASN A 278 -0.04 -24.62 38.99
C ASN A 278 0.62 -24.15 37.68
N VAL A 279 0.08 -24.57 36.54
CA VAL A 279 0.60 -24.21 35.21
C VAL A 279 0.25 -22.75 34.90
N PRO A 280 1.24 -21.89 34.57
CA PRO A 280 0.97 -20.52 34.17
C PRO A 280 0.07 -20.41 32.93
N GLN A 281 -0.80 -19.40 32.91
CA GLN A 281 -1.82 -19.23 31.88
C GLN A 281 -1.29 -19.25 30.44
N ILE A 282 -0.10 -18.70 30.20
CA ILE A 282 0.50 -18.68 28.87
C ILE A 282 0.75 -20.11 28.33
N PHE A 283 1.15 -21.04 29.21
CA PHE A 283 1.34 -22.44 28.86
C PHE A 283 0.01 -23.18 28.75
N LEU A 284 -0.99 -22.86 29.59
CA LEU A 284 -2.35 -23.41 29.41
C LEU A 284 -2.93 -23.04 28.04
N LYS A 285 -2.78 -21.78 27.62
CA LYS A 285 -3.21 -21.31 26.29
C LYS A 285 -2.43 -22.00 25.17
N LEU A 286 -1.12 -22.18 25.34
CA LEU A 286 -0.27 -22.94 24.42
C LEU A 286 -0.76 -24.37 24.25
N PHE A 287 -0.91 -25.12 25.35
CA PHE A 287 -1.29 -26.53 25.33
C PHE A 287 -2.67 -26.73 24.72
N LYS A 288 -3.63 -25.86 25.03
CA LYS A 288 -4.99 -25.91 24.47
C LYS A 288 -5.01 -25.68 22.96
N ASN A 289 -4.14 -24.83 22.42
CA ASN A 289 -4.09 -24.48 21.00
C ASN A 289 -2.99 -25.21 20.22
N LEU A 290 -2.24 -26.11 20.87
CA LEU A 290 -1.04 -26.73 20.30
C LEU A 290 -1.24 -27.36 18.91
N PRO A 291 -2.32 -28.12 18.62
CA PRO A 291 -2.50 -28.69 17.28
C PRO A 291 -2.60 -27.63 16.18
N LEU A 292 -3.31 -26.52 16.44
CA LEU A 292 -3.44 -25.42 15.49
C LEU A 292 -2.10 -24.69 15.32
N ILE A 293 -1.34 -24.55 16.41
CA ILE A 293 0.00 -23.94 16.38
C ILE A 293 0.95 -24.78 15.52
N ILE A 294 1.01 -26.10 15.75
CA ILE A 294 1.85 -27.01 14.96
C ILE A 294 1.43 -27.02 13.50
N GLY A 295 0.12 -27.11 13.22
CA GLY A 295 -0.40 -27.02 11.85
C GLY A 295 -0.01 -25.71 11.16
N THR A 296 -0.04 -24.59 11.88
CA THR A 296 0.38 -23.28 11.35
C THR A 296 1.88 -23.25 11.07
N ILE A 297 2.73 -23.73 11.99
CA ILE A 297 4.18 -23.84 11.78
C ILE A 297 4.50 -24.68 10.55
N MET A 298 3.78 -25.78 10.34
CA MET A 298 3.94 -26.65 9.17
C MET A 298 3.59 -25.94 7.86
N GLN A 299 2.66 -25.00 7.87
CA GLN A 299 2.25 -24.21 6.70
C GLN A 299 3.11 -22.96 6.47
N THR A 300 3.74 -22.41 7.51
CA THR A 300 4.66 -21.27 7.41
C THR A 300 6.02 -21.72 6.87
N SER A 301 6.58 -20.97 5.91
CA SER A 301 7.89 -21.31 5.34
C SER A 301 9.01 -21.23 6.36
N ALA A 302 10.01 -22.09 6.23
CA ALA A 302 11.21 -22.08 7.06
C ALA A 302 12.00 -20.76 6.92
N ILE A 303 11.92 -20.10 5.76
CA ILE A 303 12.56 -18.80 5.51
C ILE A 303 11.93 -17.73 6.41
N GLU A 304 10.60 -17.59 6.38
CA GLU A 304 9.88 -16.63 7.22
C GLU A 304 10.15 -16.88 8.71
N LEU A 305 10.07 -18.13 9.17
CA LEU A 305 10.34 -18.47 10.57
C LEU A 305 11.78 -18.14 10.98
N SER A 306 12.75 -18.35 10.08
CA SER A 306 14.16 -18.02 10.36
C SER A 306 14.36 -16.53 10.63
N GLU A 307 13.67 -15.66 9.88
CA GLU A 307 13.74 -14.21 10.06
C GLU A 307 13.21 -13.79 11.44
N TYR A 308 12.07 -14.36 11.86
CA TYR A 308 11.49 -14.04 13.16
C TYR A 308 12.25 -14.67 14.34
N TRP A 309 12.83 -15.85 14.19
CA TRP A 309 13.56 -16.49 15.29
C TRP A 309 15.02 -16.04 15.41
N GLY A 310 15.57 -15.39 14.38
CA GLY A 310 16.98 -14.98 14.36
C GLY A 310 17.95 -16.16 14.25
N ILE A 311 17.45 -17.34 13.88
CA ILE A 311 18.24 -18.57 13.64
C ILE A 311 17.79 -19.19 12.32
N LYS A 312 18.71 -19.86 11.61
CA LYS A 312 18.36 -20.56 10.36
C LYS A 312 17.66 -21.87 10.69
N THR A 313 16.44 -22.06 10.17
CA THR A 313 15.70 -23.32 10.24
C THR A 313 15.49 -23.95 8.84
N THR A 314 14.91 -25.15 8.80
CA THR A 314 14.54 -25.86 7.57
C THR A 314 13.14 -26.46 7.71
N GLU A 315 12.50 -26.79 6.59
CA GLU A 315 11.15 -27.37 6.57
C GLU A 315 11.03 -28.63 7.44
N LYS A 316 12.09 -29.44 7.49
CA LYS A 316 12.14 -30.67 8.30
C LYS A 316 12.36 -30.41 9.80
N LYS A 317 12.93 -29.26 10.17
CA LYS A 317 13.37 -28.97 11.54
C LYS A 317 12.53 -27.91 12.26
N LYS A 318 11.77 -27.09 11.54
CA LYS A 318 11.07 -25.92 12.09
C LYS A 318 10.18 -26.22 13.31
N VAL A 319 9.46 -27.34 13.33
CA VAL A 319 8.64 -27.73 14.48
C VAL A 319 9.51 -28.05 15.69
N PHE A 320 10.55 -28.86 15.50
CA PHE A 320 11.47 -29.25 16.57
C PHE A 320 12.20 -28.02 17.15
N GLU A 321 12.72 -27.16 16.28
CA GLU A 321 13.45 -25.95 16.70
C GLU A 321 12.54 -24.94 17.40
N TRP A 322 11.29 -24.79 16.97
CA TRP A 322 10.31 -23.97 17.71
C TRP A 322 10.08 -24.52 19.13
N ILE A 323 9.95 -25.85 19.29
CA ILE A 323 9.80 -26.48 20.61
C ILE A 323 11.03 -26.20 21.49
N GLU A 324 12.24 -26.27 20.91
CA GLU A 324 13.47 -25.91 21.61
C GLU A 324 13.47 -24.45 22.06
N LEU A 325 13.10 -23.51 21.18
CA LEU A 325 13.04 -22.08 21.51
C LEU A 325 12.06 -21.81 22.66
N VAL A 326 10.84 -22.35 22.58
CA VAL A 326 9.84 -22.24 23.65
C VAL A 326 10.35 -22.85 24.95
N SER A 327 10.99 -24.02 24.89
CA SER A 327 11.55 -24.68 26.05
C SER A 327 12.76 -23.96 26.64
N GLN A 328 13.54 -23.25 25.84
CA GLN A 328 14.68 -22.48 26.31
C GLN A 328 14.20 -21.21 27.03
N HIS A 329 13.25 -20.48 26.44
CA HIS A 329 12.67 -19.30 27.06
C HIS A 329 11.93 -19.63 28.37
N SER A 330 11.21 -20.75 28.42
CA SER A 330 10.43 -21.14 29.60
C SER A 330 11.26 -21.42 30.85
N LYS A 331 12.53 -21.86 30.71
CA LYS A 331 13.45 -22.08 31.85
C LYS A 331 13.65 -20.83 32.71
N GLY A 332 13.46 -19.65 32.14
CA GLY A 332 13.54 -18.38 32.85
C GLY A 332 12.35 -18.12 33.78
N ILE A 333 11.20 -18.75 33.57
CA ILE A 333 9.99 -18.51 34.35
C ILE A 333 10.08 -19.29 35.67
N SER A 334 10.24 -18.57 36.79
CA SER A 334 10.29 -19.15 38.15
C SER A 334 9.12 -20.08 38.43
N ASP A 335 7.93 -19.67 37.99
CA ASP A 335 6.66 -20.34 38.19
C ASP A 335 6.45 -21.60 37.34
N ALA A 336 7.35 -21.87 36.40
CA ALA A 336 7.29 -23.03 35.51
C ALA A 336 8.51 -23.94 35.67
N LYS A 337 9.37 -23.72 36.67
CA LYS A 337 10.60 -24.52 36.88
C LYS A 337 10.32 -26.00 37.11
N HIS A 338 9.17 -26.34 37.68
CA HIS A 338 8.73 -27.72 37.89
C HIS A 338 8.15 -28.38 36.64
N LEU A 339 7.97 -27.63 35.54
CA LEU A 339 7.39 -28.12 34.30
C LEU A 339 8.47 -28.38 33.26
N ASN A 340 8.50 -29.60 32.73
CA ASN A 340 9.28 -29.90 31.53
C ASN A 340 8.45 -29.58 30.29
N ILE A 341 8.47 -28.32 29.85
CA ILE A 341 7.62 -27.82 28.75
C ILE A 341 7.83 -28.60 27.45
N LYS A 342 9.08 -28.94 27.11
CA LYS A 342 9.40 -29.77 25.93
C LYS A 342 8.74 -31.14 26.01
N GLN A 343 8.83 -31.80 27.16
CA GLN A 343 8.20 -33.10 27.37
C GLN A 343 6.67 -33.01 27.32
N ILE A 344 6.06 -32.00 27.96
CA ILE A 344 4.60 -31.82 27.93
C ILE A 344 4.11 -31.62 26.49
N ILE A 345 4.80 -30.79 25.70
CA ILE A 345 4.48 -30.58 24.28
C ILE A 345 4.57 -31.90 23.51
N ALA A 346 5.64 -32.68 23.69
CA ALA A 346 5.80 -33.97 23.04
C ALA A 346 4.69 -34.97 23.42
N GLU A 347 4.30 -35.02 24.69
CA GLU A 347 3.20 -35.86 25.17
C GLU A 347 1.85 -35.45 24.56
N ILE A 348 1.57 -34.15 24.45
CA ILE A 348 0.34 -33.67 23.80
C ILE A 348 0.33 -34.05 22.31
N ILE A 349 1.46 -33.90 21.62
CA ILE A 349 1.59 -34.28 20.20
C ILE A 349 1.38 -35.79 20.02
N ALA A 350 1.94 -36.62 20.91
CA ALA A 350 1.80 -38.08 20.83
C ALA A 350 0.42 -38.61 21.24
N SER A 351 -0.34 -37.82 22.01
CA SER A 351 -1.69 -38.19 22.47
C SER A 351 -2.81 -37.96 21.44
N LYS A 352 -2.45 -37.49 20.25
CA LYS A 352 -3.35 -37.16 19.13
C LYS A 352 -2.85 -37.81 17.86
#